data_AF-A0A2S3XET9-F1
#
_entry.id   AF-A0A2S3XET9-F1
#
_cell.length_a   1.000
_cell.length_b   1.000
_cell.length_c   1.000
_cell.angle_alpha   90.00
_cell.angle_beta   90.00
_cell.angle_gamma   90.00
#
_symmetry.space_group_name_H-M   'P 1'
#
loop_
_entity.id
_entity.type
_entity.pdbx_description
1 polymer ?
#
loop_
_entity_poly.entity_id
_entity_poly.type
_entity_poly.pdbx_seq_one_letter_code
_entity_poly.pdbx_strand_id
1 'polypeptide(L)'
;MKITLKRLACLGASFTSALAMADAASPPVLSPAVPFDVTANPPFTLDSLQHDFDVLSWQTFVALNWPANADGSANTSAQIGAPGKTVWESWKESYEIFLPKGQKPVAWDQQAPVPAACQGKGDLPVLQQMGKVAGVLDEFIQPFKTGPLVDQSGTYTRNAIMVNKPMFDDIVNNGLYSKEGQQAFLSKADNRIAFACGSQKARQVGAIMVKSAWKVLDGSDNPQEFHAVDALVYTPGNADPNKGAVIPESCNAQKVGLVGLHIVHKTQGAPQWVWSTFEHVRNVPEKTTPMNERKGPYLFYDAQASDRPVNEPPAQPWDPSKKAIPSQIVREVPVTAATQQLNAQWQGALKGTVWANYHLISTQWPTDPADDCQVPSPTNPLGTPAPNFLANATLETYNQGTTPQASSSCMECHNNATTRVTQSPRTSFADFTFLLERAQSTGAKE
;
A
#
# COMPACT_ATOMS: atom_id res chain seq x y z
N MET A 1 -18.17 -46.66 -73.00
CA MET A 1 -17.53 -45.93 -74.11
C MET A 1 -17.79 -44.44 -73.89
N LYS A 2 -16.72 -43.62 -73.95
CA LYS A 2 -16.62 -42.16 -73.71
C LYS A 2 -16.58 -41.71 -72.24
N ILE A 3 -15.35 -41.65 -71.75
CA ILE A 3 -14.89 -40.88 -70.59
C ILE A 3 -14.82 -39.41 -71.02
N THR A 4 -15.41 -38.50 -70.25
CA THR A 4 -15.23 -37.05 -70.42
C THR A 4 -14.74 -36.48 -69.09
N LEU A 5 -13.45 -36.16 -69.04
CA LEU A 5 -12.80 -35.46 -67.94
C LEU A 5 -13.33 -34.02 -67.88
N LYS A 6 -13.93 -33.60 -66.76
CA LYS A 6 -14.08 -32.19 -66.40
C LYS A 6 -13.26 -31.92 -65.14
N ARG A 7 -12.27 -31.05 -65.28
CA ARG A 7 -11.41 -30.52 -64.21
C ARG A 7 -12.30 -29.75 -63.23
N LEU A 8 -12.24 -30.12 -61.94
CA LEU A 8 -12.74 -29.31 -60.84
C LEU A 8 -11.54 -28.66 -60.18
N ALA A 9 -11.48 -27.33 -60.22
CA ALA A 9 -10.47 -26.55 -59.53
C ALA A 9 -10.85 -26.45 -58.04
N CYS A 10 -10.01 -26.99 -57.16
CA CYS A 10 -10.09 -26.73 -55.72
C CYS A 10 -9.55 -25.33 -55.42
N LEU A 11 -10.43 -24.40 -55.03
CA LEU A 11 -10.05 -23.20 -54.30
C LEU A 11 -9.73 -23.61 -52.86
N GLY A 12 -8.44 -23.71 -52.54
CA GLY A 12 -7.97 -23.76 -51.16
C GLY A 12 -8.03 -22.35 -50.56
N ALA A 13 -8.96 -22.13 -49.64
CA ALA A 13 -8.97 -20.95 -48.79
C ALA A 13 -7.94 -21.16 -47.67
N SER A 14 -6.75 -20.58 -47.84
CA SER A 14 -5.77 -20.46 -46.76
C SER A 14 -6.31 -19.48 -45.72
N PHE A 15 -6.76 -20.00 -44.58
CA PHE A 15 -6.94 -19.20 -43.36
C PHE A 15 -5.56 -18.76 -42.88
N THR A 16 -5.13 -17.56 -43.26
CA THR A 16 -4.06 -16.87 -42.56
C THR A 16 -4.59 -16.43 -41.21
N SER A 17 -4.30 -17.22 -40.17
CA SER A 17 -4.38 -16.76 -38.78
C SER A 17 -3.49 -15.54 -38.64
N ALA A 18 -4.10 -14.36 -38.54
CA ALA A 18 -3.43 -13.16 -38.07
C ALA A 18 -3.11 -13.38 -36.58
N LEU A 19 -1.94 -13.94 -36.29
CA LEU A 19 -1.28 -13.69 -35.02
C LEU A 19 -1.02 -12.19 -34.98
N ALA A 20 -1.82 -11.47 -34.20
CA ALA A 20 -1.45 -10.14 -33.74
C ALA A 20 -0.10 -10.29 -33.03
N MET A 21 0.97 -9.85 -33.70
CA MET A 21 2.24 -9.64 -33.02
C MET A 21 1.98 -8.50 -32.04
N ALA A 22 1.81 -8.84 -30.77
CA ALA A 22 2.03 -7.88 -29.71
C ALA A 22 3.44 -7.34 -29.95
N ASP A 23 3.54 -6.03 -30.17
CA ASP A 23 4.82 -5.35 -30.28
C ASP A 23 5.57 -5.67 -28.99
N ALA A 24 6.61 -6.51 -29.08
CA ALA A 24 7.30 -7.03 -27.91
C ALA A 24 8.19 -5.90 -27.38
N ALA A 25 7.59 -5.01 -26.59
CA ALA A 25 8.33 -4.06 -25.79
C ALA A 25 9.45 -4.81 -25.05
N SER A 26 10.67 -4.27 -25.10
CA SER A 26 11.81 -4.85 -24.39
C SER A 26 11.44 -5.09 -22.92
N PRO A 27 11.88 -6.21 -22.31
CA PRO A 27 11.61 -6.46 -20.90
C PRO A 27 12.01 -5.27 -20.02
N PRO A 28 11.23 -4.94 -18.97
CA PRO A 28 11.57 -3.84 -18.09
C PRO A 28 12.92 -4.09 -17.41
N VAL A 29 13.70 -3.02 -17.26
CA VAL A 29 14.99 -3.08 -16.56
C VAL A 29 14.75 -3.00 -15.05
N LEU A 30 15.13 -4.06 -14.33
CA LEU A 30 15.07 -4.09 -12.87
C LEU A 30 16.24 -3.30 -12.27
N SER A 31 15.95 -2.40 -11.33
CA SER A 31 16.94 -1.49 -10.76
C SER A 31 16.72 -1.29 -9.25
N PRO A 32 17.80 -1.24 -8.43
CA PRO A 32 17.72 -0.87 -7.02
C PRO A 32 17.48 0.64 -6.80
N ALA A 33 17.60 1.46 -7.85
CA ALA A 33 17.47 2.91 -7.72
C ALA A 33 16.01 3.34 -7.74
N VAL A 34 15.56 4.00 -6.67
CA VAL A 34 14.25 4.65 -6.64
C VAL A 34 14.25 5.82 -7.62
N PRO A 35 13.31 5.89 -8.59
CA PRO A 35 13.19 7.04 -9.48
C PRO A 35 12.96 8.33 -8.69
N PHE A 36 13.43 9.48 -9.20
CA PHE A 36 13.22 10.77 -8.52
C PHE A 36 11.87 11.41 -8.87
N ASP A 37 11.32 11.07 -10.04
CA ASP A 37 10.05 11.57 -10.56
C ASP A 37 9.53 10.66 -11.67
N VAL A 38 8.28 10.84 -12.08
CA VAL A 38 7.71 10.20 -13.28
C VAL A 38 8.50 10.65 -14.52
N THR A 39 8.72 9.73 -15.46
CA THR A 39 9.25 10.07 -16.79
C THR A 39 8.08 10.04 -17.77
N ALA A 40 7.51 11.20 -18.07
CA ALA A 40 6.40 11.33 -19.00
C ALA A 40 6.89 11.29 -20.46
N ASN A 41 6.27 10.45 -21.29
CA ASN A 41 6.62 10.26 -22.70
C ASN A 41 5.45 10.67 -23.61
N PRO A 42 5.71 11.26 -24.80
CA PRO A 42 4.65 11.56 -25.75
C PRO A 42 4.02 10.27 -26.32
N PRO A 43 2.71 10.26 -26.63
CA PRO A 43 1.78 11.38 -26.51
C PRO A 43 1.40 11.68 -25.05
N PHE A 44 0.99 12.90 -24.72
CA PHE A 44 0.57 13.28 -23.36
C PHE A 44 -0.95 13.20 -23.21
N THR A 45 -1.49 11.99 -23.34
CA THR A 45 -2.91 11.67 -23.11
C THR A 45 -3.09 11.08 -21.72
N LEU A 46 -4.33 11.01 -21.23
CA LEU A 46 -4.61 10.39 -19.93
C LEU A 46 -4.11 8.94 -19.88
N ASP A 47 -4.35 8.15 -20.92
CA ASP A 47 -3.96 6.74 -20.96
C ASP A 47 -2.44 6.52 -21.00
N SER A 48 -1.72 7.34 -21.79
CA SER A 48 -0.26 7.25 -21.88
C SER A 48 0.42 7.75 -20.61
N LEU A 49 -0.10 8.81 -19.98
CA LEU A 49 0.39 9.26 -18.68
C LEU A 49 0.08 8.25 -17.58
N GLN A 50 -1.11 7.65 -17.57
CA GLN A 50 -1.45 6.57 -16.65
C GLN A 50 -0.44 5.41 -16.77
N HIS A 51 -0.06 5.05 -17.99
CA HIS A 51 0.99 4.06 -18.22
C HIS A 51 2.34 4.48 -17.64
N ASP A 52 2.79 5.72 -17.87
CA ASP A 52 4.06 6.22 -17.33
C ASP A 52 4.08 6.25 -15.78
N PHE A 53 2.95 6.59 -15.14
CA PHE A 53 2.79 6.53 -13.68
C PHE A 53 2.75 5.08 -13.16
N ASP A 54 2.09 4.16 -13.86
CA ASP A 54 2.12 2.73 -13.51
C ASP A 54 3.55 2.15 -13.66
N VAL A 55 4.33 2.62 -14.65
CA VAL A 55 5.77 2.27 -14.81
C VAL A 55 6.60 2.81 -13.66
N LEU A 56 6.41 4.07 -13.26
CA LEU A 56 7.05 4.65 -12.07
C LEU A 56 6.76 3.79 -10.83
N SER A 57 5.51 3.39 -10.64
CA SER A 57 5.10 2.58 -9.50
C SER A 57 5.78 1.21 -9.47
N TRP A 58 5.90 0.54 -10.61
CA TRP A 58 6.65 -0.71 -10.72
C TRP A 58 8.16 -0.52 -10.46
N GLN A 59 8.76 0.55 -10.99
CA GLN A 59 10.16 0.87 -10.72
C GLN A 59 10.40 1.12 -9.22
N THR A 60 9.52 1.90 -8.57
CA THR A 60 9.58 2.12 -7.13
C THR A 60 9.36 0.82 -6.36
N PHE A 61 8.38 -0.02 -6.75
CA PHE A 61 8.15 -1.32 -6.13
C PHE A 61 9.40 -2.21 -6.18
N VAL A 62 10.06 -2.30 -7.33
CA VAL A 62 11.29 -3.08 -7.50
C VAL A 62 12.42 -2.51 -6.64
N ALA A 63 12.63 -1.20 -6.65
CA ALA A 63 13.69 -0.55 -5.89
C ALA A 63 13.50 -0.72 -4.37
N LEU A 64 12.27 -0.59 -3.88
CA LEU A 64 11.96 -0.73 -2.45
C LEU A 64 12.02 -2.19 -1.98
N ASN A 65 11.64 -3.14 -2.84
CA ASN A 65 11.72 -4.57 -2.55
C ASN A 65 13.08 -5.18 -2.88
N TRP A 66 14.07 -4.35 -3.23
CA TRP A 66 15.45 -4.80 -3.38
C TRP A 66 16.02 -5.22 -2.01
N PRO A 67 16.91 -6.23 -1.94
CA PRO A 67 17.61 -6.56 -0.71
C PRO A 67 18.35 -5.35 -0.13
N ALA A 68 18.27 -5.16 1.18
CA ALA A 68 18.92 -4.06 1.89
C ALA A 68 20.28 -4.47 2.47
N ASN A 69 21.19 -3.50 2.54
CA ASN A 69 22.37 -3.53 3.39
C ASN A 69 21.97 -3.28 4.86
N ALA A 70 22.92 -3.46 5.77
CA ALA A 70 22.69 -3.22 7.21
C ALA A 70 22.30 -1.76 7.54
N ASP A 71 22.70 -0.80 6.70
CA ASP A 71 22.34 0.62 6.84
C ASP A 71 20.98 0.97 6.19
N GLY A 72 20.30 -0.01 5.60
CA GLY A 72 19.02 0.16 4.92
C GLY A 72 19.11 0.64 3.46
N SER A 73 20.31 0.88 2.93
CA SER A 73 20.50 1.17 1.51
C SER A 73 20.33 -0.10 0.67
N ALA A 74 20.00 0.05 -0.62
CA ALA A 74 19.88 -1.09 -1.52
C ALA A 74 21.24 -1.80 -1.72
N ASN A 75 21.26 -3.12 -1.58
CA ASN A 75 22.42 -3.95 -1.86
C ASN A 75 22.59 -4.15 -3.37
N THR A 76 23.41 -3.31 -3.99
CA THR A 76 23.70 -3.36 -5.44
C THR A 76 24.55 -4.56 -5.88
N SER A 77 25.10 -5.31 -4.92
CA SER A 77 25.80 -6.58 -5.20
C SER A 77 24.86 -7.79 -5.21
N ALA A 78 23.61 -7.62 -4.76
CA ALA A 78 22.58 -8.64 -4.78
C ALA A 78 21.58 -8.40 -5.91
N GLN A 79 20.89 -9.47 -6.31
CA GLN A 79 19.75 -9.40 -7.21
C GLN A 79 18.46 -9.33 -6.40
N ILE A 80 17.42 -8.70 -6.97
CA ILE A 80 16.08 -8.73 -6.38
C ILE A 80 15.62 -10.18 -6.16
N GLY A 81 14.94 -10.41 -5.03
CA GLY A 81 14.50 -11.75 -4.62
C GLY A 81 15.54 -12.56 -3.84
N ALA A 82 16.77 -12.05 -3.66
CA ALA A 82 17.70 -12.65 -2.71
C ALA A 82 17.15 -12.57 -1.27
N PRO A 83 17.47 -13.53 -0.39
CA PRO A 83 17.01 -13.51 1.00
C PRO A 83 17.51 -12.28 1.77
N GLY A 84 16.67 -11.79 2.69
CA GLY A 84 17.02 -10.68 3.58
C GLY A 84 15.87 -9.69 3.74
N LYS A 85 16.12 -8.62 4.51
CA LYS A 85 15.21 -7.48 4.58
C LYS A 85 15.25 -6.73 3.24
N THR A 86 14.10 -6.23 2.82
CA THR A 86 13.99 -5.28 1.73
C THR A 86 14.32 -3.86 2.20
N VAL A 87 14.59 -2.94 1.27
CA VAL A 87 14.93 -1.54 1.57
C VAL A 87 13.85 -0.86 2.41
N TRP A 88 12.56 -1.06 2.10
CA TRP A 88 11.50 -0.40 2.88
C TRP A 88 11.31 -1.02 4.27
N GLU A 89 11.71 -2.28 4.48
CA GLU A 89 11.65 -2.95 5.80
C GLU A 89 12.74 -2.48 6.76
N SER A 90 13.72 -1.70 6.29
CA SER A 90 14.73 -1.06 7.15
C SER A 90 14.34 0.37 7.56
N TRP A 91 13.16 0.84 7.14
CA TRP A 91 12.67 2.18 7.46
C TRP A 91 12.01 2.24 8.84
N LYS A 92 11.64 3.45 9.28
CA LYS A 92 10.98 3.67 10.57
C LYS A 92 9.47 3.48 10.47
N GLU A 93 8.92 2.64 11.34
CA GLU A 93 7.48 2.48 11.49
C GLU A 93 6.89 3.66 12.29
N SER A 94 5.62 3.98 12.07
CA SER A 94 4.85 4.97 12.82
C SER A 94 5.02 4.91 14.36
N TYR A 95 5.05 3.75 15.02
CA TYR A 95 5.22 3.64 16.48
C TYR A 95 6.62 4.00 16.93
N GLU A 96 7.62 3.91 16.05
CA GLU A 96 8.99 4.33 16.37
C GLU A 96 9.12 5.86 16.35
N ILE A 97 8.16 6.55 15.71
CA ILE A 97 8.15 8.00 15.50
C ILE A 97 7.23 8.70 16.50
N PHE A 98 5.99 8.22 16.61
CA PHE A 98 4.94 8.83 17.43
C PHE A 98 4.87 8.13 18.79
N LEU A 99 5.81 8.50 19.66
CA LEU A 99 6.00 7.84 20.94
C LEU A 99 4.99 8.32 22.02
N PRO A 100 4.73 7.47 23.03
CA PRO A 100 3.91 7.86 24.17
C PRO A 100 4.40 9.15 24.82
N LYS A 101 3.45 10.02 25.19
CA LYS A 101 3.71 11.34 25.78
C LYS A 101 4.52 12.28 24.87
N GLY A 102 4.39 12.16 23.55
CA GLY A 102 5.06 13.03 22.59
C GLY A 102 6.59 13.03 22.71
N GLN A 103 7.18 11.93 23.19
CA GLN A 103 8.62 11.82 23.36
C GLN A 103 9.33 11.91 22.01
N LYS A 104 10.53 12.50 22.02
CA LYS A 104 11.38 12.56 20.83
C LYS A 104 11.79 11.13 20.43
N PRO A 105 11.56 10.72 19.17
CA PRO A 105 12.02 9.42 18.70
C PRO A 105 13.54 9.34 18.65
N VAL A 106 14.06 8.11 18.65
CA VAL A 106 15.49 7.84 18.47
C VAL A 106 15.97 8.30 17.09
N ALA A 107 17.28 8.44 16.90
CA ALA A 107 17.83 8.81 15.59
C ALA A 107 17.55 7.73 14.53
N TRP A 108 17.63 8.10 13.25
CA TRP A 108 17.35 7.20 12.12
C TRP A 108 18.15 5.88 12.18
N ASP A 109 19.43 5.98 12.53
CA ASP A 109 20.41 4.89 12.62
C ASP A 109 20.36 4.12 13.95
N GLN A 110 19.43 4.46 14.85
CA GLN A 110 19.26 3.80 16.14
C GLN A 110 18.05 2.86 16.13
N GLN A 111 18.18 1.70 16.76
CA GLN A 111 17.06 0.78 16.95
C GLN A 111 16.07 1.36 17.96
N ALA A 112 14.80 1.48 17.58
CA ALA A 112 13.76 1.92 18.52
C ALA A 112 13.42 0.80 19.52
N PRO A 113 13.02 1.13 20.76
CA PRO A 113 12.55 0.13 21.70
C PRO A 113 11.25 -0.52 21.19
N VAL A 114 11.17 -1.84 21.31
CA VAL A 114 9.92 -2.59 21.10
C VAL A 114 8.97 -2.43 22.30
N PRO A 115 7.65 -2.62 22.10
CA PRO A 115 6.69 -2.66 23.23
C PRO A 115 7.14 -3.61 24.33
N ALA A 116 6.80 -3.31 25.59
CA ALA A 116 7.24 -4.09 26.75
C ALA A 116 6.87 -5.58 26.64
N ALA A 117 5.66 -5.89 26.18
CA ALA A 117 5.22 -7.27 25.93
C ALA A 117 6.05 -8.02 24.86
N CYS A 118 6.76 -7.29 24.01
CA CYS A 118 7.60 -7.83 22.94
C CYS A 118 9.09 -7.99 23.33
N GLN A 119 9.51 -7.43 24.47
CA GLN A 119 10.90 -7.50 24.91
C GLN A 119 11.35 -8.95 25.15
N GLY A 120 12.57 -9.28 24.71
CA GLY A 120 13.14 -10.62 24.84
C GLY A 120 12.60 -11.68 23.87
N LYS A 121 11.75 -11.30 22.89
CA LYS A 121 11.17 -12.23 21.89
C LYS A 121 11.93 -12.26 20.56
N GLY A 122 13.17 -11.78 20.55
CA GLY A 122 14.03 -11.68 19.37
C GLY A 122 14.03 -10.28 18.73
N ASP A 123 14.97 -10.06 17.80
CA ASP A 123 15.08 -8.83 17.02
C ASP A 123 14.32 -8.99 15.70
N LEU A 124 12.99 -8.86 15.80
CA LEU A 124 12.04 -9.06 14.70
C LEU A 124 11.18 -7.80 14.53
N PRO A 125 10.71 -7.50 13.31
CA PRO A 125 9.80 -6.38 13.08
C PRO A 125 8.49 -6.57 13.88
N VAL A 126 7.96 -5.47 14.42
CA VAL A 126 6.70 -5.48 15.20
C VAL A 126 5.54 -5.09 14.30
N LEU A 127 4.53 -5.97 14.22
CA LEU A 127 3.27 -5.72 13.54
C LEU A 127 2.17 -5.55 14.57
N GLN A 128 1.67 -4.32 14.70
CA GLN A 128 0.70 -3.96 15.73
C GLN A 128 -0.70 -3.69 15.17
N GLN A 129 -0.83 -3.08 13.98
CA GLN A 129 -2.10 -2.53 13.50
C GLN A 129 -3.02 -3.63 12.96
N MET A 130 -4.32 -3.54 13.23
CA MET A 130 -5.33 -4.47 12.75
C MET A 130 -6.36 -3.77 11.87
N GLY A 131 -5.96 -3.25 10.72
CA GLY A 131 -6.88 -2.45 9.90
C GLY A 131 -7.36 -1.16 10.58
N LYS A 132 -8.41 -0.57 10.02
CA LYS A 132 -9.03 0.68 10.48
C LYS A 132 -10.02 0.40 11.62
N VAL A 133 -9.50 0.00 12.78
CA VAL A 133 -10.31 -0.33 13.96
C VAL A 133 -10.49 0.90 14.83
N ALA A 134 -11.72 1.37 14.95
CA ALA A 134 -12.08 2.41 15.91
C ALA A 134 -11.73 1.96 17.34
N GLY A 135 -10.89 2.74 18.04
CA GLY A 135 -10.72 2.65 19.49
C GLY A 135 -9.73 1.63 20.06
N VAL A 136 -9.09 0.77 19.25
CA VAL A 136 -8.07 -0.17 19.76
C VAL A 136 -6.65 0.15 19.29
N LEU A 137 -6.47 0.82 18.15
CA LEU A 137 -5.19 1.33 17.66
C LEU A 137 -5.48 2.58 16.83
N ASP A 138 -4.85 3.71 17.13
CA ASP A 138 -5.13 5.02 16.52
C ASP A 138 -4.95 5.01 14.98
N GLU A 139 -6.00 4.62 14.27
CA GLU A 139 -6.45 5.20 13.01
C GLU A 139 -7.93 5.53 13.20
N PHE A 140 -8.21 6.80 13.45
CA PHE A 140 -9.53 7.30 13.80
C PHE A 140 -10.61 6.93 12.77
N ILE A 141 -11.83 6.87 13.31
CA ILE A 141 -13.11 6.59 12.68
C ILE A 141 -13.23 7.34 11.35
N GLN A 142 -13.26 6.59 10.24
CA GLN A 142 -13.72 7.13 8.96
C GLN A 142 -15.26 7.10 8.93
N PRO A 143 -15.93 8.03 8.24
CA PRO A 143 -17.39 7.94 7.99
C PRO A 143 -17.77 6.76 7.08
N PHE A 144 -16.78 6.00 6.60
CA PHE A 144 -16.95 4.85 5.73
C PHE A 144 -17.04 3.54 6.52
N LYS A 145 -17.49 2.49 5.84
CA LYS A 145 -17.53 1.14 6.37
C LYS A 145 -16.11 0.65 6.61
N THR A 146 -15.70 0.50 7.85
CA THR A 146 -14.35 0.00 8.19
C THR A 146 -14.41 -1.25 9.04
N GLY A 147 -13.33 -2.02 9.00
CA GLY A 147 -13.15 -3.18 9.83
C GLY A 147 -11.84 -3.90 9.52
N PRO A 148 -11.50 -4.91 10.31
CA PRO A 148 -10.36 -5.74 9.99
C PRO A 148 -10.67 -6.69 8.84
N LEU A 149 -9.62 -7.18 8.18
CA LEU A 149 -9.69 -8.26 7.21
C LEU A 149 -9.30 -9.58 7.89
N VAL A 150 -10.05 -10.64 7.60
CA VAL A 150 -9.83 -11.97 8.19
C VAL A 150 -9.56 -12.98 7.08
N ASP A 151 -8.44 -13.70 7.17
CA ASP A 151 -8.07 -14.73 6.21
C ASP A 151 -8.96 -15.99 6.27
N GLN A 152 -8.79 -16.90 5.30
CA GLN A 152 -9.53 -18.18 5.28
C GLN A 152 -9.23 -19.13 6.45
N SER A 153 -8.21 -18.83 7.26
CA SER A 153 -7.90 -19.55 8.49
C SER A 153 -8.49 -18.89 9.73
N GLY A 154 -9.29 -17.83 9.58
CA GLY A 154 -9.91 -17.07 10.67
C GLY A 154 -8.94 -16.15 11.42
N THR A 155 -7.77 -15.85 10.88
CA THR A 155 -6.79 -14.94 11.49
C THR A 155 -6.96 -13.53 10.93
N TYR A 156 -6.94 -12.55 11.82
CA TYR A 156 -6.94 -11.14 11.46
C TYR A 156 -5.61 -10.75 10.79
N THR A 157 -5.67 -10.04 9.68
CA THR A 157 -4.48 -9.46 9.06
C THR A 157 -3.85 -8.40 9.96
N ARG A 158 -2.59 -8.08 9.69
CA ARG A 158 -1.85 -7.01 10.37
C ARG A 158 -1.34 -5.99 9.38
N ASN A 159 -1.29 -4.73 9.80
CA ASN A 159 -0.79 -3.64 9.00
C ASN A 159 0.42 -2.97 9.67
N ALA A 160 1.25 -2.34 8.85
CA ALA A 160 2.35 -1.47 9.28
C ALA A 160 2.51 -0.28 8.34
N ILE A 161 2.92 0.86 8.87
CA ILE A 161 3.19 2.08 8.10
C ILE A 161 4.63 2.52 8.36
N MET A 162 5.43 2.47 7.31
CA MET A 162 6.84 2.83 7.30
C MET A 162 7.05 4.14 6.55
N VAL A 163 8.02 4.95 6.97
CA VAL A 163 8.41 6.18 6.26
C VAL A 163 9.91 6.21 6.00
N ASN A 164 10.29 6.67 4.81
CA ASN A 164 11.70 6.79 4.45
C ASN A 164 12.40 7.92 5.22
N LYS A 165 13.74 7.97 5.12
CA LYS A 165 14.55 8.94 5.84
C LYS A 165 14.17 10.41 5.57
N PRO A 166 13.96 10.87 4.32
CA PRO A 166 13.47 12.23 4.07
C PRO A 166 12.21 12.60 4.87
N MET A 167 11.20 11.73 4.86
CA MET A 167 9.96 11.98 5.59
C MET A 167 10.19 11.94 7.11
N PHE A 168 10.98 10.99 7.61
CA PHE A 168 11.36 10.92 9.02
C PHE A 168 12.07 12.20 9.47
N ASP A 169 13.05 12.68 8.71
CA ASP A 169 13.80 13.89 9.01
C ASP A 169 12.86 15.11 9.05
N ASP A 170 11.92 15.23 8.11
CA ASP A 170 10.91 16.30 8.11
C ASP A 170 10.04 16.27 9.37
N ILE A 171 9.61 15.07 9.82
CA ILE A 171 8.83 14.92 11.05
C ILE A 171 9.66 15.33 12.27
N VAL A 172 10.88 14.79 12.40
CA VAL A 172 11.68 14.92 13.62
C VAL A 172 12.30 16.31 13.74
N ASN A 173 12.85 16.85 12.66
CA ASN A 173 13.54 18.15 12.70
C ASN A 173 12.56 19.31 12.91
N ASN A 174 11.31 19.18 12.46
CA ASN A 174 10.27 20.18 12.65
C ASN A 174 9.42 19.94 13.92
N GLY A 175 9.73 18.91 14.72
CA GLY A 175 8.99 18.60 15.95
C GLY A 175 7.58 18.06 15.72
N LEU A 176 7.26 17.53 14.54
CA LEU A 176 5.90 17.13 14.17
C LEU A 176 5.45 15.83 14.83
N TYR A 177 6.31 15.13 15.57
CA TYR A 177 6.00 13.90 16.30
C TYR A 177 5.20 14.13 17.60
N SER A 178 5.08 15.36 18.09
CA SER A 178 4.35 15.70 19.31
C SER A 178 3.35 16.84 19.09
N LYS A 179 2.29 16.89 19.90
CA LYS A 179 1.29 17.98 19.82
C LYS A 179 1.93 19.34 20.05
N GLU A 180 2.79 19.44 21.07
CA GLU A 180 3.46 20.70 21.41
C GLU A 180 4.45 21.11 20.32
N GLY A 181 5.15 20.15 19.70
CA GLY A 181 6.06 20.45 18.61
C GLY A 181 5.32 20.91 17.35
N GLN A 182 4.18 20.28 17.00
CA GLN A 182 3.31 20.78 15.94
C GLN A 182 2.79 22.20 16.24
N GLN A 183 2.36 22.46 17.48
CA GLN A 183 1.90 23.78 17.92
C GLN A 183 3.01 24.83 17.83
N ALA A 184 4.23 24.48 18.25
CA ALA A 184 5.39 25.37 18.18
C ALA A 184 5.78 25.66 16.72
N PHE A 185 5.83 24.63 15.87
CA PHE A 185 6.16 24.78 14.45
C PHE A 185 5.14 25.66 13.73
N LEU A 186 3.84 25.40 13.94
CA LEU A 186 2.76 26.09 13.23
C LEU A 186 2.41 27.46 13.83
N SER A 187 2.95 27.81 15.00
CA SER A 187 2.85 29.17 15.56
C SER A 187 3.56 30.22 14.70
N LYS A 188 4.56 29.81 13.91
CA LYS A 188 5.23 30.68 12.94
C LYS A 188 4.36 30.79 11.68
N ALA A 189 4.09 32.02 11.25
CA ALA A 189 3.17 32.30 10.15
C ALA A 189 3.60 31.68 8.81
N ASP A 190 4.91 31.66 8.55
CA ASP A 190 5.50 31.15 7.30
C ASP A 190 5.63 29.63 7.26
N ASN A 191 5.50 28.96 8.41
CA ASN A 191 5.61 27.51 8.49
C ASN A 191 4.34 26.83 7.96
N ARG A 192 4.54 25.75 7.20
CA ARG A 192 3.50 24.89 6.64
C ARG A 192 3.97 23.44 6.70
N ILE A 193 3.04 22.49 6.77
CA ILE A 193 3.39 21.08 6.61
C ILE A 193 3.57 20.81 5.12
N ALA A 194 4.80 20.48 4.73
CA ALA A 194 5.15 20.08 3.39
C ALA A 194 6.36 19.15 3.44
N PHE A 195 6.15 17.89 3.09
CA PHE A 195 7.21 16.90 3.02
C PHE A 195 8.07 17.11 1.77
N ALA A 196 9.34 16.68 1.86
CA ALA A 196 10.30 16.73 0.78
C ALA A 196 9.77 16.03 -0.48
N CYS A 197 9.96 16.63 -1.66
CA CYS A 197 9.60 15.99 -2.93
C CYS A 197 10.84 15.58 -3.71
N GLY A 198 10.69 14.50 -4.48
CA GLY A 198 11.73 14.02 -5.37
C GLY A 198 11.99 15.00 -6.50
N SER A 199 13.25 15.09 -6.93
CA SER A 199 13.69 16.01 -7.98
C SER A 199 14.68 15.36 -8.92
N GLN A 200 14.34 15.32 -10.20
CA GLN A 200 15.27 14.89 -11.25
C GLN A 200 16.49 15.81 -11.33
N LYS A 201 16.29 17.13 -11.20
CA LYS A 201 17.36 18.14 -11.25
C LYS A 201 18.34 17.99 -10.09
N ALA A 202 17.83 17.80 -8.87
CA ALA A 202 18.67 17.64 -7.68
C ALA A 202 19.15 16.19 -7.48
N ARG A 203 18.65 15.24 -8.27
CA ARG A 203 18.88 13.79 -8.11
C ARG A 203 18.55 13.30 -6.71
N GLN A 204 17.38 13.72 -6.22
CA GLN A 204 16.93 13.48 -4.85
C GLN A 204 15.63 12.68 -4.86
N VAL A 205 15.53 11.67 -3.99
CA VAL A 205 14.28 10.96 -3.70
C VAL A 205 13.48 11.77 -2.67
N GLY A 206 12.18 11.89 -2.89
CA GLY A 206 11.28 12.59 -1.98
C GLY A 206 10.88 11.77 -0.76
N ALA A 207 9.90 12.27 -0.02
CA ALA A 207 9.20 11.53 1.00
C ALA A 207 8.47 10.33 0.38
N ILE A 208 8.64 9.17 1.02
CA ILE A 208 7.94 7.95 0.68
C ILE A 208 7.34 7.37 1.95
N MET A 209 6.07 7.00 1.85
CA MET A 209 5.36 6.23 2.87
C MET A 209 4.92 4.89 2.28
N VAL A 210 5.14 3.82 3.04
CA VAL A 210 4.69 2.48 2.70
C VAL A 210 3.66 2.03 3.73
N LYS A 211 2.48 1.61 3.29
CA LYS A 211 1.50 0.92 4.13
C LYS A 211 1.38 -0.52 3.66
N SER A 212 1.65 -1.47 4.53
CA SER A 212 1.66 -2.91 4.21
C SER A 212 0.55 -3.64 4.95
N ALA A 213 0.03 -4.71 4.34
CA ALA A 213 -0.90 -5.66 4.93
C ALA A 213 -0.29 -7.07 4.90
N TRP A 214 -0.44 -7.78 6.00
CA TRP A 214 0.23 -9.04 6.29
C TRP A 214 -0.76 -10.09 6.79
N LYS A 215 -0.63 -11.31 6.27
CA LYS A 215 -1.33 -12.50 6.75
C LYS A 215 -0.36 -13.35 7.59
N VAL A 216 -0.86 -13.97 8.66
CA VAL A 216 -0.10 -15.02 9.37
C VAL A 216 -0.13 -16.29 8.51
N LEU A 217 1.04 -16.80 8.14
CA LEU A 217 1.16 -18.01 7.33
C LEU A 217 1.01 -19.25 8.21
N ASP A 218 0.13 -20.16 7.83
CA ASP A 218 -0.07 -21.44 8.53
C ASP A 218 0.20 -22.66 7.62
N GLY A 219 -0.14 -23.85 8.08
CA GLY A 219 0.11 -25.09 7.35
C GLY A 219 -0.65 -25.23 6.01
N SER A 220 -1.60 -24.33 5.72
CA SER A 220 -2.30 -24.27 4.43
C SER A 220 -1.61 -23.36 3.40
N ASP A 221 -0.62 -22.57 3.84
CA ASP A 221 0.11 -21.64 2.98
C ASP A 221 1.47 -22.22 2.58
N ASN A 222 1.94 -21.85 1.39
CA ASN A 222 3.31 -22.10 0.93
C ASN A 222 4.12 -20.80 1.10
N PRO A 223 5.04 -20.69 2.09
CA PRO A 223 5.76 -19.45 2.33
C PRO A 223 6.62 -18.97 1.15
N GLN A 224 6.98 -19.85 0.21
CA GLN A 224 7.75 -19.49 -0.98
C GLN A 224 6.94 -18.73 -2.04
N GLU A 225 5.62 -18.63 -1.87
CA GLU A 225 4.77 -17.80 -2.72
C GLU A 225 4.73 -16.33 -2.27
N PHE A 226 5.16 -16.05 -1.03
CA PHE A 226 5.05 -14.73 -0.43
C PHE A 226 6.43 -14.13 -0.19
N HIS A 227 6.50 -12.81 -0.15
CA HIS A 227 7.53 -12.18 0.69
C HIS A 227 7.20 -12.48 2.15
N ALA A 228 7.90 -13.48 2.70
CA ALA A 228 7.64 -14.04 4.02
C ALA A 228 8.72 -13.65 5.02
N VAL A 229 8.31 -13.13 6.18
CA VAL A 229 9.21 -12.74 7.26
C VAL A 229 8.73 -13.30 8.60
N ASP A 230 9.65 -13.47 9.54
CA ASP A 230 9.27 -13.70 10.93
C ASP A 230 9.07 -12.33 11.59
N ALA A 231 7.93 -12.12 12.23
CA ALA A 231 7.53 -10.85 12.84
C ALA A 231 6.89 -11.06 14.21
N LEU A 232 6.99 -10.05 15.07
CA LEU A 232 6.26 -9.98 16.34
C LEU A 232 4.87 -9.41 16.09
N VAL A 233 3.86 -10.29 16.09
CA VAL A 233 2.46 -9.89 16.07
C VAL A 233 2.09 -9.41 17.47
N TYR A 234 2.04 -8.09 17.63
CA TYR A 234 1.67 -7.41 18.86
C TYR A 234 0.17 -7.08 18.85
N THR A 235 -0.47 -7.21 20.01
CA THR A 235 -1.88 -6.86 20.21
C THR A 235 -1.99 -6.18 21.57
N PRO A 236 -2.30 -4.87 21.60
CA PRO A 236 -2.51 -4.15 22.84
C PRO A 236 -3.66 -4.77 23.63
N GLY A 237 -3.55 -4.75 24.96
CA GLY A 237 -4.65 -5.15 25.82
C GLY A 237 -5.77 -4.11 25.82
N ASN A 238 -7.02 -4.59 25.93
CA ASN A 238 -8.17 -3.74 26.19
C ASN A 238 -8.93 -4.28 27.41
N ALA A 239 -9.11 -3.42 28.41
CA ALA A 239 -9.87 -3.72 29.62
C ALA A 239 -11.24 -3.01 29.66
N ASP A 240 -11.52 -2.11 28.71
CA ASP A 240 -12.77 -1.36 28.65
C ASP A 240 -13.72 -2.02 27.63
N PRO A 241 -14.80 -2.69 28.09
CA PRO A 241 -15.75 -3.34 27.19
C PRO A 241 -16.50 -2.35 26.28
N ASN A 242 -16.48 -1.04 26.58
CA ASN A 242 -17.09 -0.02 25.72
C ASN A 242 -16.18 0.37 24.55
N LYS A 243 -14.89 -0.01 24.58
CA LYS A 243 -13.90 0.30 23.54
C LYS A 243 -13.53 -0.90 22.65
N GLY A 244 -14.20 -2.04 22.84
CA GLY A 244 -13.96 -3.25 22.04
C GLY A 244 -13.99 -4.52 22.89
N ALA A 245 -13.53 -5.63 22.31
CA ALA A 245 -13.40 -6.89 23.04
C ALA A 245 -12.42 -6.73 24.22
N VAL A 246 -12.75 -7.28 25.38
CA VAL A 246 -11.84 -7.33 26.52
C VAL A 246 -10.80 -8.42 26.26
N ILE A 247 -9.56 -8.01 26.05
CA ILE A 247 -8.46 -8.89 25.65
C ILE A 247 -7.18 -8.54 26.43
N PRO A 248 -6.37 -9.55 26.83
CA PRO A 248 -5.06 -9.28 27.42
C PRO A 248 -4.08 -8.78 26.36
N GLU A 249 -3.10 -7.99 26.80
CA GLU A 249 -1.95 -7.62 25.95
C GLU A 249 -1.17 -8.89 25.56
N SER A 250 -0.75 -8.99 24.29
CA SER A 250 0.04 -10.11 23.81
C SER A 250 1.04 -9.72 22.73
N CYS A 251 2.13 -10.49 22.64
CA CYS A 251 3.12 -10.35 21.58
C CYS A 251 3.71 -11.72 21.24
N ASN A 252 3.55 -12.15 19.99
CA ASN A 252 3.94 -13.49 19.54
C ASN A 252 4.76 -13.42 18.26
N ALA A 253 5.89 -14.14 18.22
CA ALA A 253 6.62 -14.34 16.98
C ALA A 253 5.81 -15.26 16.05
N GLN A 254 5.53 -14.80 14.83
CA GLN A 254 4.76 -15.49 13.82
C GLN A 254 5.44 -15.31 12.46
N LYS A 255 5.33 -16.33 11.61
CA LYS A 255 5.70 -16.19 10.19
C LYS A 255 4.54 -15.52 9.46
N VAL A 256 4.82 -14.43 8.76
CA VAL A 256 3.82 -13.63 8.05
C VAL A 256 4.20 -13.48 6.58
N GLY A 257 3.21 -13.34 5.71
CA GLY A 257 3.38 -13.10 4.28
C GLY A 257 2.72 -11.79 3.88
N LEU A 258 3.42 -11.00 3.06
CA LEU A 258 2.90 -9.74 2.54
C LEU A 258 1.75 -10.03 1.57
N VAL A 259 0.60 -9.40 1.79
CA VAL A 259 -0.60 -9.58 0.97
C VAL A 259 -1.07 -8.29 0.29
N GLY A 260 -0.69 -7.12 0.79
CA GLY A 260 -0.99 -5.84 0.16
C GLY A 260 0.03 -4.77 0.50
N LEU A 261 0.24 -3.84 -0.43
CA LEU A 261 1.27 -2.81 -0.30
C LEU A 261 0.84 -1.52 -1.00
N HIS A 262 0.75 -0.45 -0.23
CA HIS A 262 0.71 0.92 -0.75
C HIS A 262 2.11 1.51 -0.73
N ILE A 263 2.48 2.17 -1.82
CA ILE A 263 3.69 2.98 -1.91
C ILE A 263 3.24 4.37 -2.36
N VAL A 264 3.36 5.34 -1.47
CA VAL A 264 3.00 6.73 -1.73
C VAL A 264 4.27 7.55 -1.80
N HIS A 265 4.53 8.18 -2.94
CA HIS A 265 5.82 8.81 -3.25
C HIS A 265 5.60 10.25 -3.73
N LYS A 266 6.17 11.23 -3.00
CA LYS A 266 6.06 12.63 -3.35
C LYS A 266 7.16 13.06 -4.32
N THR A 267 6.79 13.63 -5.46
CA THR A 267 7.72 14.08 -6.50
C THR A 267 7.40 15.50 -6.96
N GLN A 268 8.32 16.15 -7.68
CA GLN A 268 8.09 17.48 -8.24
C GLN A 268 6.95 17.48 -9.27
N GLY A 269 6.85 16.44 -10.09
CA GLY A 269 5.77 16.26 -11.08
C GLY A 269 4.43 15.85 -10.47
N ALA A 270 4.42 15.35 -9.23
CA ALA A 270 3.21 15.04 -8.49
C ALA A 270 3.28 15.53 -7.03
N PRO A 271 3.11 16.85 -6.78
CA PRO A 271 3.12 17.43 -5.43
C PRO A 271 2.03 16.87 -4.50
N GLN A 272 0.87 16.47 -5.05
CA GLN A 272 -0.20 15.76 -4.34
C GLN A 272 0.09 14.25 -4.19
N TRP A 273 1.35 13.85 -4.38
CA TRP A 273 1.89 12.51 -4.27
C TRP A 273 1.41 11.55 -5.38
N VAL A 274 2.23 10.55 -5.67
CA VAL A 274 1.89 9.38 -6.50
C VAL A 274 1.45 8.25 -5.59
N TRP A 275 0.26 7.70 -5.81
CA TRP A 275 -0.38 6.70 -4.94
C TRP A 275 -0.44 5.34 -5.63
N SER A 276 0.54 4.50 -5.34
CA SER A 276 0.66 3.17 -5.95
C SER A 276 0.07 2.11 -5.05
N THR A 277 -0.69 1.15 -5.60
CA THR A 277 -1.22 0.04 -4.81
C THR A 277 -1.02 -1.32 -5.46
N PHE A 278 -0.39 -2.23 -4.71
CA PHE A 278 -0.01 -3.58 -5.11
C PHE A 278 -0.66 -4.62 -4.21
N GLU A 279 -0.88 -5.79 -4.78
CA GLU A 279 -1.51 -6.92 -4.10
C GLU A 279 -0.83 -8.23 -4.45
N HIS A 280 -0.94 -9.21 -3.55
CA HIS A 280 -0.62 -10.58 -3.88
C HIS A 280 -1.72 -11.17 -4.79
N VAL A 281 -1.33 -11.85 -5.87
CA VAL A 281 -2.26 -12.32 -6.93
C VAL A 281 -3.34 -13.28 -6.42
N ARG A 282 -3.10 -13.96 -5.30
CA ARG A 282 -4.07 -14.86 -4.66
C ARG A 282 -5.05 -14.18 -3.71
N ASN A 283 -5.04 -12.86 -3.53
CA ASN A 283 -5.90 -12.20 -2.56
C ASN A 283 -7.38 -12.51 -2.77
N VAL A 284 -7.93 -12.09 -3.90
CA VAL A 284 -9.37 -12.11 -4.19
C VAL A 284 -9.63 -12.26 -5.71
N PRO A 285 -10.77 -12.84 -6.12
CA PRO A 285 -11.24 -12.76 -7.49
C PRO A 285 -11.81 -11.38 -7.83
N GLU A 286 -11.92 -11.06 -9.11
CA GLU A 286 -12.72 -9.93 -9.56
C GLU A 286 -14.22 -10.27 -9.47
N LYS A 287 -15.03 -9.26 -9.12
CA LYS A 287 -16.50 -9.37 -9.03
C LYS A 287 -17.12 -9.75 -10.38
N THR A 288 -16.52 -9.28 -11.47
CA THR A 288 -16.89 -9.54 -12.86
C THR A 288 -16.54 -10.96 -13.33
N THR A 289 -15.61 -11.66 -12.67
CA THR A 289 -15.30 -13.06 -13.00
C THR A 289 -16.48 -13.96 -12.59
N PRO A 290 -17.03 -14.80 -13.51
CA PRO A 290 -18.08 -15.76 -13.18
C PRO A 290 -17.70 -16.67 -12.02
N MET A 291 -18.64 -17.01 -11.13
CA MET A 291 -18.33 -17.77 -9.91
C MET A 291 -17.65 -19.12 -10.19
N ASN A 292 -18.07 -19.82 -11.25
CA ASN A 292 -17.48 -21.08 -11.70
C ASN A 292 -16.07 -20.94 -12.30
N GLU A 293 -15.64 -19.72 -12.59
CA GLU A 293 -14.31 -19.39 -13.14
C GLU A 293 -13.35 -18.82 -12.10
N ARG A 294 -13.82 -18.54 -10.88
CA ARG A 294 -12.99 -18.08 -9.74
C ARG A 294 -12.15 -19.24 -9.21
N LYS A 295 -11.04 -19.52 -9.89
CA LYS A 295 -10.09 -20.58 -9.56
C LYS A 295 -9.24 -20.17 -8.35
N GLY A 296 -9.58 -20.70 -7.18
CA GLY A 296 -8.81 -20.55 -5.95
C GLY A 296 -7.57 -21.48 -5.88
N PRO A 297 -6.94 -21.59 -4.69
CA PRO A 297 -7.37 -21.02 -3.42
C PRO A 297 -7.05 -19.51 -3.29
N TYR A 298 -8.06 -18.72 -2.96
CA TYR A 298 -7.90 -17.30 -2.61
C TYR A 298 -7.64 -17.13 -1.11
N LEU A 299 -6.99 -16.01 -0.73
CA LEU A 299 -6.63 -15.73 0.66
C LEU A 299 -7.79 -15.15 1.47
N PHE A 300 -8.71 -14.45 0.80
CA PHE A 300 -9.83 -13.72 1.42
C PHE A 300 -11.18 -14.00 0.72
N TYR A 301 -11.28 -15.11 -0.02
CA TYR A 301 -12.50 -15.52 -0.69
C TYR A 301 -12.62 -17.05 -0.72
N ASP A 302 -13.81 -17.57 -0.44
CA ASP A 302 -14.14 -18.98 -0.59
C ASP A 302 -15.38 -19.13 -1.48
N ALA A 303 -15.22 -19.80 -2.62
CA ALA A 303 -16.32 -20.03 -3.57
C ALA A 303 -17.44 -20.91 -3.01
N GLN A 304 -17.17 -21.69 -1.95
CA GLN A 304 -18.15 -22.55 -1.27
C GLN A 304 -18.88 -21.83 -0.13
N ALA A 305 -18.39 -20.66 0.31
CA ALA A 305 -18.98 -19.88 1.39
C ALA A 305 -20.10 -18.96 0.88
N SER A 306 -21.26 -19.55 0.54
CA SER A 306 -22.42 -18.81 0.01
C SER A 306 -23.24 -18.04 1.05
N ASP A 307 -23.00 -18.32 2.34
CA ASP A 307 -23.71 -17.72 3.48
C ASP A 307 -23.06 -16.42 3.99
N ARG A 308 -21.81 -16.16 3.59
CA ARG A 308 -21.05 -14.99 4.04
C ARG A 308 -21.34 -13.78 3.15
N PRO A 309 -21.64 -12.62 3.74
CA PRO A 309 -21.90 -11.44 2.95
C PRO A 309 -20.61 -10.91 2.31
N VAL A 310 -20.69 -10.59 1.01
CA VAL A 310 -19.55 -10.14 0.21
C VAL A 310 -19.20 -8.69 0.55
N ASN A 311 -17.91 -8.41 0.75
CA ASN A 311 -17.39 -7.06 1.04
C ASN A 311 -18.07 -6.39 2.27
N GLU A 312 -18.43 -7.18 3.28
CA GLU A 312 -18.87 -6.70 4.60
C GLU A 312 -17.80 -6.93 5.67
N PRO A 313 -17.59 -5.96 6.60
CA PRO A 313 -16.71 -6.19 7.75
C PRO A 313 -17.31 -7.28 8.66
N PRO A 314 -16.45 -8.00 9.39
CA PRO A 314 -16.93 -8.95 10.40
C PRO A 314 -17.74 -8.23 11.48
N ALA A 315 -18.69 -8.94 12.08
CA ALA A 315 -19.48 -8.42 13.18
C ALA A 315 -18.60 -8.03 14.39
N GLN A 316 -19.00 -6.97 15.09
CA GLN A 316 -18.36 -6.52 16.33
C GLN A 316 -18.88 -7.30 17.56
N PRO A 317 -18.10 -7.35 18.66
CA PRO A 317 -16.75 -6.80 18.82
C PRO A 317 -15.68 -7.66 18.13
N TRP A 318 -14.64 -7.03 17.61
CA TRP A 318 -13.51 -7.74 17.01
C TRP A 318 -12.52 -8.20 18.10
N ASP A 319 -12.17 -9.47 18.09
CA ASP A 319 -11.32 -10.11 19.08
C ASP A 319 -10.14 -10.85 18.38
N PRO A 320 -8.96 -10.21 18.24
CA PRO A 320 -7.77 -10.83 17.66
C PRO A 320 -7.23 -12.05 18.41
N SER A 321 -7.62 -12.25 19.66
CA SER A 321 -7.14 -13.39 20.45
C SER A 321 -7.85 -14.70 20.07
N LYS A 322 -8.89 -14.62 19.23
CA LYS A 322 -9.71 -15.75 18.79
C LYS A 322 -9.77 -15.81 17.26
N LYS A 323 -10.07 -16.99 16.74
CA LYS A 323 -10.40 -17.16 15.32
C LYS A 323 -11.74 -16.50 15.02
N ALA A 324 -11.77 -15.71 13.95
CA ALA A 324 -12.97 -15.04 13.45
C ALA A 324 -13.55 -15.77 12.24
N ILE A 325 -14.78 -15.41 11.86
CA ILE A 325 -15.38 -15.84 10.59
C ILE A 325 -14.54 -15.22 9.46
N PRO A 326 -14.03 -16.03 8.50
CA PRO A 326 -13.26 -15.50 7.39
C PRO A 326 -14.03 -14.48 6.57
N SER A 327 -13.31 -13.47 6.06
CA SER A 327 -13.88 -12.49 5.14
C SER A 327 -14.23 -13.14 3.80
N GLN A 328 -15.20 -12.54 3.11
CA GLN A 328 -15.61 -12.92 1.75
C GLN A 328 -15.48 -11.71 0.83
N ILE A 329 -14.30 -11.54 0.23
CA ILE A 329 -13.94 -10.32 -0.49
C ILE A 329 -13.84 -10.60 -1.99
N VAL A 330 -14.38 -9.68 -2.79
CA VAL A 330 -14.18 -9.63 -4.24
C VAL A 330 -13.71 -8.23 -4.63
N ARG A 331 -12.90 -8.14 -5.69
CA ARG A 331 -12.51 -6.85 -6.26
C ARG A 331 -13.64 -6.25 -7.07
N GLU A 332 -14.13 -5.07 -6.68
CA GLU A 332 -15.26 -4.44 -7.36
C GLU A 332 -14.89 -3.71 -8.65
N VAL A 333 -13.73 -3.05 -8.66
CA VAL A 333 -13.19 -2.36 -9.84
C VAL A 333 -12.11 -3.25 -10.46
N PRO A 334 -12.34 -3.84 -11.64
CA PRO A 334 -11.37 -4.71 -12.31
C PRO A 334 -10.03 -4.01 -12.59
N VAL A 335 -8.94 -4.77 -12.60
CA VAL A 335 -7.66 -4.26 -13.09
C VAL A 335 -7.77 -4.03 -14.59
N THR A 336 -7.37 -2.86 -15.09
CA THR A 336 -7.51 -2.54 -16.51
C THR A 336 -6.66 -3.47 -17.39
N ALA A 337 -7.06 -3.67 -18.65
CA ALA A 337 -6.29 -4.49 -19.59
C ALA A 337 -4.86 -3.97 -19.80
N ALA A 338 -4.67 -2.63 -19.81
CA ALA A 338 -3.36 -2.02 -19.94
C ALA A 338 -2.47 -2.31 -18.72
N THR A 339 -3.01 -2.17 -17.50
CA THR A 339 -2.29 -2.50 -16.26
C THR A 339 -2.02 -4.00 -16.16
N GLN A 340 -2.93 -4.87 -16.60
CA GLN A 340 -2.69 -6.33 -16.67
C GLN A 340 -1.55 -6.68 -17.63
N GLN A 341 -1.49 -6.04 -18.80
CA GLN A 341 -0.39 -6.24 -19.76
C GLN A 341 0.95 -5.78 -19.17
N LEU A 342 0.96 -4.62 -18.50
CA LEU A 342 2.16 -4.12 -17.83
C LEU A 342 2.58 -5.06 -16.69
N ASN A 343 1.65 -5.51 -15.86
CA ASN A 343 1.91 -6.49 -14.81
C ASN A 343 2.58 -7.75 -15.36
N ALA A 344 2.09 -8.29 -16.50
CA ALA A 344 2.69 -9.47 -17.12
C ALA A 344 4.14 -9.24 -17.55
N GLN A 345 4.50 -8.04 -18.02
CA GLN A 345 5.88 -7.69 -18.37
C GLN A 345 6.80 -7.68 -17.14
N TRP A 346 6.40 -7.00 -16.07
CA TRP A 346 7.18 -6.91 -14.84
C TRP A 346 7.27 -8.24 -14.10
N GLN A 347 6.18 -8.99 -14.00
CA GLN A 347 6.18 -10.35 -13.44
C GLN A 347 7.05 -11.29 -14.27
N GLY A 348 7.07 -11.13 -15.60
CA GLY A 348 7.97 -11.85 -16.50
C GLY A 348 9.44 -11.56 -16.20
N ALA A 349 9.80 -10.29 -15.98
CA ALA A 349 11.14 -9.89 -15.59
C ALA A 349 11.54 -10.35 -14.17
N LEU A 350 10.56 -10.42 -13.25
CA LEU A 350 10.73 -10.86 -11.86
C LEU A 350 10.63 -12.39 -11.69
N LYS A 351 10.46 -13.14 -12.78
CA LYS A 351 10.29 -14.60 -12.75
C LYS A 351 11.44 -15.26 -11.99
N GLY A 352 11.10 -16.16 -11.08
CA GLY A 352 12.06 -16.84 -10.19
C GLY A 352 12.25 -16.14 -8.84
N THR A 353 11.59 -15.00 -8.63
CA THR A 353 11.51 -14.32 -7.33
C THR A 353 10.07 -14.35 -6.81
N VAL A 354 9.90 -14.19 -5.49
CA VAL A 354 8.56 -14.06 -4.86
C VAL A 354 7.77 -12.85 -5.39
N TRP A 355 8.47 -11.84 -5.89
CA TRP A 355 7.88 -10.59 -6.38
C TRP A 355 7.07 -10.76 -7.65
N ALA A 356 7.27 -11.85 -8.40
CA ALA A 356 6.42 -12.21 -9.53
C ALA A 356 4.97 -12.58 -9.10
N ASN A 357 4.73 -12.84 -7.81
CA ASN A 357 3.41 -13.15 -7.27
C ASN A 357 2.63 -11.91 -6.81
N TYR A 358 3.13 -10.72 -7.11
CA TYR A 358 2.49 -9.44 -6.82
C TYR A 358 2.12 -8.74 -8.12
N HIS A 359 1.07 -7.93 -8.09
CA HIS A 359 0.63 -7.14 -9.23
C HIS A 359 0.19 -5.74 -8.82
N LEU A 360 0.36 -4.77 -9.72
CA LEU A 360 -0.20 -3.43 -9.56
C LEU A 360 -1.71 -3.48 -9.82
N ILE A 361 -2.50 -2.83 -8.98
CA ILE A 361 -3.93 -2.61 -9.26
C ILE A 361 -4.10 -1.38 -10.14
N SER A 362 -3.50 -0.25 -9.74
CA SER A 362 -3.36 0.98 -10.52
C SER A 362 -2.48 1.96 -9.72
N THR A 363 -2.10 3.06 -10.36
CA THR A 363 -1.53 4.23 -9.71
C THR A 363 -2.47 5.43 -9.77
N GLN A 364 -2.76 6.07 -8.63
CA GLN A 364 -3.51 7.33 -8.61
C GLN A 364 -2.55 8.54 -8.53
N TRP A 365 -2.77 9.55 -9.37
CA TRP A 365 -1.88 10.71 -9.54
C TRP A 365 -2.68 11.98 -9.91
N PRO A 366 -2.13 13.19 -9.66
CA PRO A 366 -2.78 14.45 -10.03
C PRO A 366 -2.61 14.77 -11.52
N THR A 367 -3.72 14.85 -12.27
CA THR A 367 -3.68 15.29 -13.68
C THR A 367 -3.49 16.79 -13.86
N ASP A 368 -3.77 17.56 -12.80
CA ASP A 368 -3.58 19.01 -12.70
C ASP A 368 -2.74 19.29 -11.44
N PRO A 369 -1.43 18.97 -11.47
CA PRO A 369 -0.58 19.05 -10.29
C PRO A 369 -0.44 20.49 -9.78
N ALA A 370 -0.19 20.65 -8.48
CA ALA A 370 0.13 21.97 -7.93
C ALA A 370 1.45 22.50 -8.50
N ASP A 371 1.64 23.82 -8.47
CA ASP A 371 2.84 24.47 -9.02
C ASP A 371 4.12 24.12 -8.24
N ASP A 372 4.00 23.82 -6.95
CA ASP A 372 5.11 23.41 -6.10
C ASP A 372 4.70 22.42 -5.00
N CYS A 373 5.72 21.84 -4.35
CA CYS A 373 5.55 20.84 -3.29
C CYS A 373 5.22 21.41 -1.90
N GLN A 374 5.25 22.73 -1.74
CA GLN A 374 5.17 23.42 -0.45
C GLN A 374 3.77 23.92 -0.14
N VAL A 375 2.99 24.28 -1.16
CA VAL A 375 1.66 24.85 -0.99
C VAL A 375 0.66 24.09 -1.86
N PRO A 376 -0.42 23.54 -1.26
CA PRO A 376 -1.52 22.99 -2.03
C PRO A 376 -2.11 24.06 -2.96
N SER A 377 -2.59 23.63 -4.13
CA SER A 377 -3.37 24.52 -4.99
C SER A 377 -4.61 25.05 -4.25
N PRO A 378 -4.85 26.37 -4.23
CA PRO A 378 -5.98 26.96 -3.50
C PRO A 378 -7.33 26.62 -4.13
N THR A 379 -7.36 26.29 -5.43
CA THR A 379 -8.58 25.99 -6.18
C THR A 379 -8.73 24.50 -6.50
N ASN A 380 -7.62 23.76 -6.57
CA ASN A 380 -7.61 22.33 -6.86
C ASN A 380 -6.64 21.56 -5.94
N PRO A 381 -6.92 21.49 -4.61
CA PRO A 381 -6.00 20.90 -3.65
C PRO A 381 -5.66 19.43 -3.95
N LEU A 382 -6.57 18.70 -4.62
CA LEU A 382 -6.38 17.31 -5.02
C LEU A 382 -5.65 17.13 -6.35
N GLY A 383 -5.54 18.18 -7.17
CA GLY A 383 -4.92 18.12 -8.49
C GLY A 383 -5.64 17.22 -9.50
N THR A 384 -6.97 17.11 -9.43
CA THR A 384 -7.80 16.26 -10.31
C THR A 384 -7.28 14.82 -10.41
N PRO A 385 -7.53 13.97 -9.39
CA PRO A 385 -7.00 12.61 -9.31
C PRO A 385 -7.37 11.72 -10.51
N ALA A 386 -6.43 10.95 -11.03
CA ALA A 386 -6.68 9.89 -12.01
C ALA A 386 -5.99 8.57 -11.59
N PRO A 387 -6.68 7.42 -11.60
CA PRO A 387 -8.14 7.31 -11.74
C PRO A 387 -8.88 7.94 -10.55
N ASN A 388 -10.16 8.29 -10.72
CA ASN A 388 -10.95 8.91 -9.64
C ASN A 388 -11.11 7.98 -8.43
N PHE A 389 -11.19 6.67 -8.65
CA PHE A 389 -11.38 5.66 -7.62
C PHE A 389 -10.24 4.65 -7.68
N LEU A 390 -9.73 4.26 -6.51
CA LEU A 390 -8.69 3.26 -6.38
C LEU A 390 -8.83 2.60 -5.00
N ALA A 391 -8.93 1.27 -4.99
CA ALA A 391 -9.07 0.51 -3.75
C ALA A 391 -8.20 -0.76 -3.82
N ASN A 392 -7.45 -1.00 -2.75
CA ASN A 392 -6.80 -2.28 -2.49
C ASN A 392 -7.76 -3.19 -1.72
N ALA A 393 -7.88 -4.46 -2.13
CA ALA A 393 -8.76 -5.42 -1.47
C ALA A 393 -8.36 -5.71 -0.02
N THR A 394 -7.12 -5.41 0.37
CA THR A 394 -6.62 -5.61 1.74
C THR A 394 -6.54 -4.35 2.61
N LEU A 395 -6.56 -3.15 2.02
CA LEU A 395 -6.38 -1.89 2.75
C LEU A 395 -7.63 -0.98 2.71
N GLU A 396 -8.41 -1.02 1.63
CA GLU A 396 -9.69 -0.32 1.45
C GLU A 396 -10.85 -1.31 1.27
N THR A 397 -10.68 -2.52 1.81
CA THR A 397 -11.51 -3.73 1.63
C THR A 397 -13.01 -3.48 1.49
N TYR A 398 -13.58 -2.65 2.36
CA TYR A 398 -15.03 -2.45 2.47
C TYR A 398 -15.56 -1.16 1.84
N ASN A 399 -14.68 -0.36 1.22
CA ASN A 399 -15.01 0.91 0.57
C ASN A 399 -14.60 0.90 -0.90
N GLN A 400 -14.81 -0.22 -1.59
CA GLN A 400 -14.49 -0.36 -3.00
C GLN A 400 -15.58 0.27 -3.90
N GLY A 401 -15.37 0.26 -5.22
CA GLY A 401 -16.37 0.64 -6.23
C GLY A 401 -16.10 1.99 -6.89
N THR A 402 -17.16 2.60 -7.43
CA THR A 402 -17.08 3.84 -8.22
C THR A 402 -18.13 4.88 -7.82
N THR A 403 -18.64 4.82 -6.60
CA THR A 403 -19.64 5.78 -6.10
C THR A 403 -18.92 6.95 -5.45
N PRO A 404 -19.07 8.19 -5.97
CA PRO A 404 -18.46 9.37 -5.36
C PRO A 404 -18.80 9.48 -3.88
N GLN A 405 -17.84 9.84 -3.04
CA GLN A 405 -18.01 9.99 -1.58
C GLN A 405 -18.41 8.71 -0.82
N ALA A 406 -18.41 7.54 -1.47
CA ALA A 406 -18.67 6.25 -0.81
C ALA A 406 -17.62 5.19 -1.17
N SER A 407 -17.01 5.31 -2.35
CA SER A 407 -15.92 4.47 -2.82
C SER A 407 -14.57 5.15 -2.60
N SER A 408 -13.53 4.33 -2.46
CA SER A 408 -12.21 4.78 -2.10
C SER A 408 -11.51 5.54 -3.21
N SER A 409 -10.86 6.61 -2.81
CA SER A 409 -9.88 7.37 -3.56
C SER A 409 -8.79 7.75 -2.57
N CYS A 410 -7.53 7.39 -2.86
CA CYS A 410 -6.41 7.61 -1.96
C CYS A 410 -6.27 9.11 -1.68
N MET A 411 -6.20 9.93 -2.74
CA MET A 411 -6.06 11.37 -2.68
C MET A 411 -7.26 12.05 -1.99
N GLU A 412 -8.50 11.69 -2.33
CA GLU A 412 -9.67 12.29 -1.69
C GLU A 412 -9.74 11.96 -0.20
N CYS A 413 -9.46 10.70 0.17
CA CYS A 413 -9.46 10.29 1.57
C CYS A 413 -8.34 11.00 2.34
N HIS A 414 -7.13 10.99 1.81
CA HIS A 414 -5.95 11.54 2.47
C HIS A 414 -5.91 13.06 2.50
N ASN A 415 -6.66 13.75 1.65
CA ASN A 415 -6.83 15.21 1.74
C ASN A 415 -7.51 15.66 3.04
N ASN A 416 -8.22 14.76 3.71
CA ASN A 416 -8.82 15.02 5.02
C ASN A 416 -7.84 14.78 6.18
N ALA A 417 -6.60 14.40 5.91
CA ALA A 417 -5.60 14.21 6.95
C ALA A 417 -5.25 15.54 7.62
N THR A 418 -5.26 15.54 8.95
CA THR A 418 -5.03 16.73 9.75
C THR A 418 -3.80 16.66 10.64
N THR A 419 -3.30 17.82 11.05
CA THR A 419 -2.39 17.91 12.19
C THR A 419 -3.20 17.89 13.48
N ARG A 420 -2.54 17.90 14.64
CA ARG A 420 -3.18 18.12 15.95
C ARG A 420 -3.55 19.58 16.21
N VAL A 421 -3.28 20.48 15.27
CA VAL A 421 -3.39 21.95 15.38
C VAL A 421 -4.40 22.46 14.33
N THR A 422 -5.69 22.30 14.61
CA THR A 422 -6.77 22.42 13.61
C THR A 422 -7.48 23.78 13.55
N GLN A 423 -6.83 24.86 14.03
CA GLN A 423 -7.48 26.17 14.16
C GLN A 423 -7.71 26.90 12.83
N SER A 424 -7.02 26.52 11.76
CA SER A 424 -7.15 27.10 10.42
C SER A 424 -6.84 26.08 9.33
N PRO A 425 -7.26 26.28 8.06
CA PRO A 425 -6.86 25.38 6.96
C PRO A 425 -5.34 25.23 6.83
N ARG A 426 -4.57 26.32 6.99
CA ARG A 426 -3.10 26.31 6.95
C ARG A 426 -2.50 25.36 7.98
N THR A 427 -3.00 25.40 9.21
CA THR A 427 -2.46 24.59 10.30
C THR A 427 -3.04 23.18 10.32
N SER A 428 -4.26 23.01 9.79
CA SER A 428 -4.94 21.71 9.73
C SER A 428 -4.32 20.81 8.68
N PHE A 429 -3.97 21.33 7.50
CA PHE A 429 -3.45 20.51 6.41
C PHE A 429 -2.16 19.77 6.81
N ALA A 430 -2.17 18.44 6.62
CA ALA A 430 -1.06 17.56 6.99
C ALA A 430 -0.36 16.93 5.77
N ASP A 431 -0.43 17.56 4.59
CA ASP A 431 0.24 17.07 3.38
C ASP A 431 -0.07 15.60 3.09
N PHE A 432 -1.38 15.31 3.09
CA PHE A 432 -1.96 14.00 2.80
C PHE A 432 -1.58 12.85 3.74
N THR A 433 -1.00 13.10 4.92
CA THR A 433 -0.65 12.03 5.87
C THR A 433 -1.41 12.09 7.20
N PHE A 434 -2.12 11.01 7.51
CA PHE A 434 -2.75 10.80 8.82
C PHE A 434 -1.74 10.49 9.94
N LEU A 435 -0.45 10.35 9.62
CA LEU A 435 0.57 10.04 10.64
C LEU A 435 0.66 11.15 11.70
N LEU A 436 0.52 12.41 11.31
CA LEU A 436 0.66 13.54 12.25
C LEU A 436 -0.43 13.55 13.34
N GLU A 437 -1.56 12.90 13.12
CA GLU A 437 -2.64 12.77 14.12
C GLU A 437 -2.29 11.82 15.27
N ARG A 438 -1.27 10.96 15.07
CA ARG A 438 -0.74 10.04 16.09
C ARG A 438 0.09 10.76 17.15
N ALA A 439 0.44 12.02 16.93
CA ALA A 439 1.20 12.81 17.88
C ALA A 439 0.47 12.94 19.21
N GLN A 440 1.12 12.50 20.28
CA GLN A 440 0.62 12.63 21.65
C GLN A 440 1.14 13.91 22.32
N SER A 441 0.43 14.36 23.36
CA SER A 441 0.86 15.49 24.19
C SER A 441 1.96 15.05 25.16
N THR A 442 2.90 15.93 25.43
CA THR A 442 3.89 15.79 26.52
C THR A 442 3.29 15.98 27.92
N GLY A 443 2.05 16.45 28.03
CA GLY A 443 1.26 16.55 29.26
C GLY A 443 0.68 15.21 29.76
N ALA A 444 0.13 15.19 30.97
CA ALA A 444 -0.43 13.98 31.58
C ALA A 444 -1.65 13.43 30.80
N LYS A 445 -1.79 12.09 30.85
CA LYS A 445 -2.68 11.18 30.09
C LYS A 445 -3.97 11.81 29.53
N GLU A 446 -4.13 11.72 28.21
CA GLU A 446 -5.44 11.74 27.52
C GLU A 446 -6.08 10.34 27.50
#